data_AF-A0AAE0KRG4-F1
#
_entry.id   AF-A0AAE0KRG4-F1
#
_cell.length_a   1.000
_cell.length_b   1.000
_cell.length_c   1.000
_cell.angle_alpha   90.00
_cell.angle_beta   90.00
_cell.angle_gamma   90.00
#
_symmetry.space_group_name_H-M   'P 1'
#
loop_
_entity.id
_entity.type
_entity.pdbx_description
1 polymer ?
#
loop_
_entity_poly.entity_id
_entity_poly.type
_entity_poly.pdbx_seq_one_letter_code
_entity_poly.pdbx_strand_id
1 'polypeptide(L)'
;KKSQDRPAIAEHICNILKDRERRNKASKGRKYQKLSRNAKLVLSNGGPSVKWFQSFFAHHAKRISQKVPVAVEKKRLAQYTEDNVVEHVHAPAGLVQTLRSAGIMDEDGKIIHPVLNRDESPQFVDFNTLRGNNIRRLVASSGESAVLPKQENRECVSIDVTMSLDGFMFGPHIIIARECLTESCAPDEVAVFDDCINEKLKYSTHSLISNNQCGVQTGPTLLQRSHLLDRELAARGTVRPVVEMTDNHDSRYDDDMMQFCEEKQIIKWSEKANTSGIFQALDQVNHQLHSEYNKGVREFKKLRKTQLAMRYHRKVDESEVKVNATDFLRIFCDIWFTWSTVMDRKIAWRRVGIMQECIAPDEINREHFVVHAGPEVKDSVPLSFADFSGSPEGVRKGTPEYFKRKLAAIRALGQEWETFETTPMLRGILEVRSVPPLPPKPSKGRLSDNNGSFSFNEVRKKKAAKKQAEQDARQETEFRALQQDLAKKQRDAEITATAAAKQQKLEALKHAWESEALIAAFKAAGGGDGGAD
;
A
#
# COMPACT_ATOMS: atom_id res chain seq x y z
N LYS A 1 -43.01 -9.59 3.95
CA LYS A 1 -42.92 -8.25 4.58
C LYS A 1 -41.96 -7.26 3.87
N LYS A 2 -40.92 -7.67 3.13
CA LYS A 2 -39.96 -6.72 2.49
C LYS A 2 -40.36 -6.13 1.10
N SER A 3 -41.53 -6.45 0.53
CA SER A 3 -41.96 -5.91 -0.78
C SER A 3 -43.07 -4.84 -0.71
N GLN A 4 -43.73 -4.67 0.44
CA GLN A 4 -44.89 -3.76 0.57
C GLN A 4 -44.51 -2.30 0.88
N ASP A 5 -43.28 -2.00 1.33
CA ASP A 5 -42.87 -0.63 1.71
C ASP A 5 -42.21 0.19 0.59
N ARG A 6 -41.87 -0.43 -0.55
CA ARG A 6 -41.18 0.26 -1.65
C ARG A 6 -42.03 1.38 -2.31
N PRO A 7 -43.34 1.21 -2.55
CA PRO A 7 -44.18 2.28 -3.10
C PRO A 7 -44.29 3.47 -2.13
N ALA A 8 -44.39 3.21 -0.83
CA ALA A 8 -44.52 4.22 0.21
C ALA A 8 -43.26 5.12 0.33
N ILE A 9 -42.06 4.53 0.20
CA ILE A 9 -40.80 5.28 0.19
C ILE A 9 -40.69 6.16 -1.07
N ALA A 10 -41.06 5.64 -2.24
CA ALA A 10 -41.04 6.40 -3.48
C ALA A 10 -42.00 7.60 -3.43
N GLU A 11 -43.20 7.40 -2.89
CA GLU A 11 -44.19 8.46 -2.69
C GLU A 11 -43.69 9.53 -1.69
N HIS A 12 -43.06 9.10 -0.61
CA HIS A 12 -42.47 9.99 0.39
C HIS A 12 -41.34 10.86 -0.21
N ILE A 13 -40.46 10.27 -1.02
CA ILE A 13 -39.41 11.01 -1.74
C ILE A 13 -40.03 12.01 -2.73
N CYS A 14 -41.08 11.62 -3.46
CA CYS A 14 -41.79 12.54 -4.35
C CYS A 14 -42.41 13.74 -3.61
N ASN A 15 -42.95 13.52 -2.40
CA ASN A 15 -43.53 14.59 -1.60
C ASN A 15 -42.45 15.55 -1.04
N ILE A 16 -41.30 15.03 -0.59
CA ILE A 16 -40.14 15.86 -0.19
C ILE A 16 -39.67 16.75 -1.35
N LEU A 17 -39.66 16.22 -2.57
CA LEU A 17 -39.24 16.96 -3.75
C LEU A 17 -40.24 18.07 -4.12
N LYS A 18 -41.56 17.82 -4.05
CA LYS A 18 -42.60 18.84 -4.26
C LYS A 18 -42.53 19.97 -3.22
N ASP A 19 -42.27 19.64 -1.96
CA ASP A 19 -42.13 20.63 -0.89
C ASP A 19 -40.86 21.47 -1.03
N ARG A 20 -39.78 20.89 -1.56
CA ARG A 20 -38.57 21.66 -1.92
C ARG A 20 -38.82 22.57 -3.13
N GLU A 21 -39.63 22.13 -4.11
CA GLU A 21 -40.05 22.97 -5.25
C GLU A 21 -40.86 24.19 -4.79
N ARG A 22 -41.80 24.01 -3.84
CA ARG A 22 -42.54 25.14 -3.22
C ARG A 22 -41.62 26.12 -2.51
N ARG A 23 -40.72 25.63 -1.64
CA ARG A 23 -39.79 26.48 -0.86
C ARG A 23 -38.80 27.24 -1.74
N ASN A 24 -38.40 26.67 -2.88
CA ASN A 24 -37.52 27.33 -3.84
C ASN A 24 -38.23 28.34 -4.74
N LYS A 25 -39.57 28.28 -4.92
CA LYS A 25 -40.30 29.39 -5.55
C LYS A 25 -40.32 30.64 -4.66
N ALA A 26 -40.33 30.45 -3.34
CA ALA A 26 -40.35 31.54 -2.36
C ALA A 26 -38.97 32.17 -2.10
N SER A 27 -37.89 31.41 -2.28
CA SER A 27 -36.52 31.87 -2.05
C SER A 27 -35.77 31.91 -3.38
N LYS A 28 -35.23 33.07 -3.81
CA LYS A 28 -34.49 33.28 -5.08
C LYS A 28 -33.14 32.50 -5.17
N GLY A 29 -33.05 31.29 -4.61
CA GLY A 29 -31.88 30.41 -4.59
C GLY A 29 -31.75 29.51 -5.83
N ARG A 30 -30.64 28.74 -5.86
CA ARG A 30 -30.15 27.93 -7.00
C ARG A 30 -31.27 27.23 -7.79
N LYS A 31 -31.38 27.55 -9.09
CA LYS A 31 -32.36 26.99 -10.02
C LYS A 31 -32.28 25.45 -10.05
N TYR A 32 -33.39 24.79 -9.74
CA TYR A 32 -33.52 23.33 -9.88
C TYR A 32 -33.36 22.91 -11.34
N GLN A 33 -32.43 22.00 -11.62
CA GLN A 33 -32.38 21.29 -12.90
C GLN A 33 -33.43 20.18 -12.88
N LYS A 34 -34.40 20.24 -13.80
CA LYS A 34 -35.36 19.14 -14.01
C LYS A 34 -34.58 17.85 -14.22
N LEU A 35 -34.90 16.82 -13.43
CA LEU A 35 -34.41 15.47 -13.68
C LEU A 35 -34.76 15.06 -15.12
N SER A 36 -33.76 14.53 -15.83
CA SER A 36 -33.97 13.99 -17.16
C SER A 36 -35.00 12.86 -17.13
N ARG A 37 -35.65 12.60 -18.27
CA ARG A 37 -36.61 11.50 -18.41
C ARG A 37 -36.02 10.17 -17.91
N ASN A 38 -34.73 9.94 -18.19
CA ASN A 38 -34.01 8.74 -17.75
C ASN A 38 -33.81 8.69 -16.22
N ALA A 39 -33.47 9.81 -15.58
CA ALA A 39 -33.31 9.85 -14.13
C ALA A 39 -34.64 9.62 -13.39
N LYS A 40 -35.76 10.10 -13.94
CA LYS A 40 -37.09 9.80 -13.42
C LYS A 40 -37.44 8.32 -13.56
N LEU A 41 -37.12 7.73 -14.71
CA LEU A 41 -37.36 6.30 -14.99
C LEU A 41 -36.55 5.38 -14.06
N VAL A 42 -35.30 5.75 -13.79
CA VAL A 42 -34.41 5.03 -12.85
C VAL A 42 -34.97 5.07 -11.43
N LEU A 43 -35.45 6.23 -10.99
CA LEU A 43 -36.04 6.37 -9.65
C LEU A 43 -37.37 5.63 -9.52
N SER A 44 -38.23 5.66 -10.55
CA SER A 44 -39.52 4.93 -10.55
C SER A 44 -39.33 3.42 -10.57
N ASN A 45 -38.21 2.92 -11.10
CA ASN A 45 -37.90 1.48 -11.16
C ASN A 45 -37.14 0.97 -9.93
N GLY A 46 -37.09 1.74 -8.84
CA GLY A 46 -36.44 1.32 -7.59
C GLY A 46 -34.91 1.48 -7.56
N GLY A 47 -34.34 2.25 -8.50
CA GLY A 47 -32.91 2.52 -8.60
C GLY A 47 -32.31 2.10 -9.94
N PRO A 48 -31.00 2.32 -10.13
CA PRO A 48 -30.35 1.99 -11.39
C PRO A 48 -30.20 0.47 -11.51
N SER A 49 -30.69 -0.08 -12.62
CA SER A 49 -30.53 -1.50 -12.92
C SER A 49 -29.06 -1.84 -13.19
N VAL A 50 -28.68 -3.11 -13.03
CA VAL A 50 -27.32 -3.59 -13.38
C VAL A 50 -26.97 -3.22 -14.83
N LYS A 51 -27.93 -3.35 -15.77
CA LYS A 51 -27.77 -2.92 -17.17
C LYS A 51 -27.54 -1.42 -17.31
N TRP A 52 -28.24 -0.60 -16.53
CA TRP A 52 -28.02 0.85 -16.52
C TRP A 52 -26.62 1.19 -16.01
N PHE A 53 -26.19 0.57 -14.91
CA PHE A 53 -24.83 0.74 -14.37
C PHE A 53 -23.77 0.37 -15.41
N GLN A 54 -23.87 -0.82 -16.01
CA GLN A 54 -22.94 -1.26 -17.05
C GLN A 54 -22.92 -0.29 -18.24
N SER A 55 -24.08 0.17 -18.71
CA SER A 55 -24.18 1.11 -19.83
C SER A 55 -23.63 2.50 -19.49
N PHE A 56 -23.90 3.00 -18.29
CA PHE A 56 -23.41 4.29 -17.80
C PHE A 56 -21.88 4.28 -17.66
N PHE A 57 -21.32 3.26 -17.01
CA PHE A 57 -19.86 3.14 -16.86
C PHE A 57 -19.17 2.86 -18.20
N ALA A 58 -19.79 2.13 -19.14
CA ALA A 58 -19.27 1.97 -20.49
C ALA A 58 -19.26 3.30 -21.28
N HIS A 59 -20.37 4.07 -21.26
CA HIS A 59 -20.45 5.37 -21.94
C HIS A 59 -19.53 6.43 -21.35
N HIS A 60 -19.30 6.36 -20.03
CA HIS A 60 -18.46 7.30 -19.31
C HIS A 60 -17.10 6.72 -18.93
N ALA A 61 -16.68 5.60 -19.52
CA ALA A 61 -15.40 4.94 -19.22
C ALA A 61 -14.19 5.89 -19.37
N LYS A 62 -14.27 6.85 -20.30
CA LYS A 62 -13.24 7.89 -20.51
C LYS A 62 -13.24 9.01 -19.46
N ARG A 63 -14.31 9.14 -18.66
CA ARG A 63 -14.51 10.19 -17.63
C ARG A 63 -14.54 9.65 -16.21
N ILE A 64 -14.85 8.36 -16.05
CA ILE A 64 -14.85 7.66 -14.77
C ILE A 64 -13.54 6.91 -14.68
N SER A 65 -12.61 7.43 -13.88
CA SER A 65 -11.41 6.70 -13.50
C SER A 65 -11.82 5.52 -12.62
N GLN A 66 -11.78 4.31 -13.17
CA GLN A 66 -11.91 3.11 -12.37
C GLN A 66 -10.73 3.10 -11.38
N LYS A 67 -11.01 3.28 -10.09
CA LYS A 67 -10.01 3.15 -9.04
C LYS A 67 -9.65 1.68 -8.93
N VAL A 68 -8.56 1.27 -9.59
CA VAL A 68 -8.03 -0.09 -9.45
C VAL A 68 -7.24 -0.12 -8.13
N PRO A 69 -7.54 -1.05 -7.21
CA PRO A 69 -6.80 -1.16 -5.96
C PRO A 69 -5.32 -1.33 -6.23
N VAL A 70 -4.50 -0.52 -5.57
CA VAL A 70 -3.04 -0.58 -5.72
C VAL A 70 -2.56 -1.91 -5.14
N ALA A 71 -1.44 -2.45 -5.62
CA ALA A 71 -0.91 -3.75 -5.18
C ALA A 71 -0.81 -3.90 -3.64
N VAL A 72 -0.53 -2.81 -2.92
CA VAL A 72 -0.48 -2.77 -1.45
C VAL A 72 -1.86 -2.94 -0.81
N GLU A 73 -2.90 -2.26 -1.33
CA GLU A 73 -4.27 -2.40 -0.83
C GLU A 73 -4.79 -3.82 -1.02
N LYS A 74 -4.47 -4.47 -2.15
CA LYS A 74 -4.81 -5.89 -2.36
C LYS A 74 -4.17 -6.80 -1.30
N LYS A 75 -2.92 -6.52 -0.92
CA LYS A 75 -2.23 -7.27 0.14
C LYS A 75 -2.86 -7.04 1.51
N ARG A 76 -3.24 -5.79 1.83
CA ARG A 76 -3.96 -5.46 3.08
C ARG A 76 -5.29 -6.20 3.17
N LEU A 77 -6.12 -6.10 2.14
CA LEU A 77 -7.43 -6.78 2.11
C LEU A 77 -7.29 -8.31 2.28
N ALA A 78 -6.26 -8.92 1.69
CA ALA A 78 -6.00 -10.35 1.87
C ALA A 78 -5.65 -10.74 3.31
N GLN A 79 -5.26 -9.78 4.16
CA GLN A 79 -4.98 -10.00 5.59
C GLN A 79 -6.18 -9.65 6.49
N TYR A 80 -7.30 -9.16 5.95
CA TYR A 80 -8.46 -8.76 6.76
C TYR A 80 -9.43 -9.95 6.88
N THR A 81 -9.07 -10.90 7.75
CA THR A 81 -9.77 -12.16 7.98
C THR A 81 -9.95 -12.42 9.48
N GLU A 82 -10.95 -13.22 9.87
CA GLU A 82 -11.13 -13.63 11.28
C GLU A 82 -9.94 -14.43 11.80
N ASP A 83 -9.31 -15.27 10.96
CA ASP A 83 -8.10 -16.01 11.36
C ASP A 83 -6.99 -15.08 11.83
N ASN A 84 -6.78 -13.96 11.12
CA ASN A 84 -5.79 -12.97 11.53
C ASN A 84 -6.22 -12.19 12.78
N VAL A 85 -7.52 -12.02 13.05
CA VAL A 85 -8.03 -11.47 14.32
C VAL A 85 -7.69 -12.41 15.48
N VAL A 86 -8.00 -13.70 15.33
CA VAL A 86 -7.70 -14.72 16.35
C VAL A 86 -6.19 -14.82 16.56
N GLU A 87 -5.40 -14.80 15.48
CA GLU A 87 -3.93 -14.80 15.57
C GLU A 87 -3.40 -13.54 16.27
N HIS A 88 -3.91 -12.35 15.93
CA HIS A 88 -3.52 -11.09 16.55
C HIS A 88 -3.78 -11.08 18.05
N VAL A 89 -4.96 -11.54 18.48
CA VAL A 89 -5.42 -11.44 19.86
C VAL A 89 -4.94 -12.60 20.72
N HIS A 90 -5.14 -13.83 20.26
CA HIS A 90 -5.11 -15.05 21.08
C HIS A 90 -3.96 -16.01 20.77
N ALA A 91 -3.14 -15.76 19.74
CA ALA A 91 -1.97 -16.60 19.50
C ALA A 91 -1.00 -16.56 20.69
N PRO A 92 -0.08 -17.52 20.80
CA PRO A 92 0.97 -17.49 21.83
C PRO A 92 1.82 -16.21 21.83
N ALA A 93 1.99 -15.57 20.66
CA ALA A 93 2.64 -14.26 20.51
C ALA A 93 1.62 -13.10 20.36
N GLY A 94 0.34 -13.38 20.56
CA GLY A 94 -0.76 -12.44 20.44
C GLY A 94 -0.82 -11.45 21.60
N LEU A 95 -1.66 -10.43 21.43
CA LEU A 95 -1.74 -9.30 22.34
C LEU A 95 -2.11 -9.71 23.78
N VAL A 96 -3.09 -10.62 23.96
CA VAL A 96 -3.53 -11.05 25.30
C VAL A 96 -2.39 -11.70 26.07
N GLN A 97 -1.62 -12.57 25.42
CA GLN A 97 -0.51 -13.25 26.07
C GLN A 97 0.59 -12.25 26.45
N THR A 98 0.93 -11.31 25.57
CA THR A 98 1.89 -10.24 25.89
C THR A 98 1.43 -9.40 27.08
N LEU A 99 0.16 -8.96 27.09
CA LEU A 99 -0.37 -8.13 28.18
C LEU A 99 -0.36 -8.87 29.52
N ARG A 100 -0.73 -10.16 29.54
CA ARG A 100 -0.68 -10.99 30.76
C ARG A 100 0.74 -11.22 31.23
N SER A 101 1.65 -11.60 30.33
CA SER A 101 3.06 -11.81 30.67
C SER A 101 3.75 -10.53 31.18
N ALA A 102 3.27 -9.36 30.75
CA ALA A 102 3.73 -8.06 31.23
C ALA A 102 3.09 -7.63 32.57
N GLY A 103 2.10 -8.36 33.09
CA GLY A 103 1.31 -7.93 34.25
C GLY A 103 0.42 -6.71 33.98
N ILE A 104 0.13 -6.41 32.70
CA ILE A 104 -0.76 -5.31 32.28
C ILE A 104 -2.22 -5.77 32.23
N MET A 105 -2.45 -7.07 32.10
CA MET A 105 -3.76 -7.69 32.14
C MET A 105 -3.80 -8.77 33.21
N ASP A 106 -4.87 -8.80 34.01
CA ASP A 106 -5.09 -9.82 35.03
C ASP A 106 -5.68 -11.12 34.46
N GLU A 107 -5.91 -12.10 35.35
CA GLU A 107 -6.45 -13.41 34.97
C GLU A 107 -7.87 -13.33 34.40
N ASP A 108 -8.68 -12.39 34.91
CA ASP A 108 -10.05 -12.11 34.48
C ASP A 108 -10.11 -11.38 33.13
N GLY A 109 -8.95 -11.03 32.56
CA GLY A 109 -8.84 -10.35 31.27
C GLY A 109 -8.98 -8.83 31.36
N LYS A 110 -8.89 -8.27 32.57
CA LYS A 110 -8.98 -6.84 32.79
C LYS A 110 -7.64 -6.16 32.58
N ILE A 111 -7.63 -5.10 31.78
CA ILE A 111 -6.45 -4.24 31.58
C ILE A 111 -6.31 -3.31 32.79
N ILE A 112 -5.17 -3.39 33.48
CA ILE A 112 -4.86 -2.68 34.72
C ILE A 112 -3.76 -1.62 34.57
N HIS A 113 -2.98 -1.67 33.48
CA HIS A 113 -1.93 -0.70 33.17
C HIS A 113 -2.08 -0.11 31.75
N PRO A 114 -1.45 1.05 31.46
CA PRO A 114 -1.62 1.71 30.17
C PRO A 114 -1.06 0.91 29.00
N VAL A 115 -1.88 0.79 27.95
CA VAL A 115 -1.46 0.37 26.61
C VAL A 115 -1.31 1.61 25.74
N LEU A 116 -0.25 1.64 24.95
CA LEU A 116 0.08 2.73 24.05
C LEU A 116 -0.04 2.24 22.60
N ASN A 117 -0.39 3.15 21.70
CA ASN A 117 -0.37 2.94 20.28
C ASN A 117 0.45 4.06 19.63
N ARG A 118 1.38 3.71 18.74
CA ARG A 118 2.23 4.66 18.02
C ARG A 118 2.14 4.42 16.53
N ASP A 119 2.06 5.51 15.78
CA ASP A 119 2.10 5.48 14.33
C ASP A 119 2.71 6.76 13.75
N GLU A 120 3.30 6.63 12.57
CA GLU A 120 3.84 7.74 11.79
C GLU A 120 2.90 8.08 10.63
N SER A 121 2.43 9.32 10.57
CA SER A 121 1.70 9.87 9.43
C SER A 121 2.65 10.63 8.50
N PRO A 122 3.00 10.10 7.32
CA PRO A 122 3.91 10.78 6.39
C PRO A 122 3.19 11.75 5.43
N GLN A 123 3.96 12.55 4.69
CA GLN A 123 3.51 13.32 3.49
C GLN A 123 2.61 14.55 3.76
N PHE A 124 2.96 15.40 4.73
CA PHE A 124 2.27 16.69 4.93
C PHE A 124 2.77 17.82 4.02
N VAL A 125 4.06 17.81 3.69
CA VAL A 125 4.68 18.73 2.71
C VAL A 125 5.56 17.88 1.82
N ASP A 126 5.36 17.94 0.51
CA ASP A 126 6.21 17.23 -0.46
C ASP A 126 7.19 18.21 -1.10
N PHE A 127 8.49 18.00 -0.89
CA PHE A 127 9.54 18.86 -1.45
C PHE A 127 9.85 18.55 -2.93
N ASN A 128 9.33 17.43 -3.46
CA ASN A 128 9.54 17.02 -4.85
C ASN A 128 8.24 16.51 -5.51
N THR A 129 7.52 17.40 -6.20
CA THR A 129 6.23 17.09 -6.85
C THR A 129 6.35 16.26 -8.14
N LEU A 130 7.57 15.89 -8.56
CA LEU A 130 7.85 15.23 -9.84
C LEU A 130 8.32 13.76 -9.72
N ARG A 131 8.30 13.15 -8.53
CA ARG A 131 8.78 11.76 -8.30
C ARG A 131 7.89 11.01 -7.30
N GLY A 132 7.96 9.67 -7.30
CA GLY A 132 7.22 8.80 -6.36
C GLY A 132 5.71 8.63 -6.62
N ASN A 133 4.95 8.22 -5.59
CA ASN A 133 3.49 8.02 -5.66
C ASN A 133 2.71 9.32 -5.97
N ASN A 134 3.39 10.46 -5.98
CA ASN A 134 2.86 11.79 -6.26
C ASN A 134 2.92 12.18 -7.74
N ILE A 135 3.53 11.37 -8.61
CA ILE A 135 3.29 11.50 -10.05
C ILE A 135 1.81 11.20 -10.25
N ARG A 136 1.03 12.17 -10.75
CA ARG A 136 -0.28 11.89 -11.37
C ARG A 136 -0.04 10.71 -12.29
N ARG A 137 -0.48 9.51 -11.89
CA ARG A 137 -0.40 8.33 -12.76
C ARG A 137 -1.29 8.66 -13.94
N LEU A 138 -0.68 9.23 -14.97
CA LEU A 138 -1.31 9.40 -16.27
C LEU A 138 -1.60 7.96 -16.67
N VAL A 139 -2.88 7.63 -16.62
CA VAL A 139 -3.40 6.40 -17.21
C VAL A 139 -2.91 6.46 -18.65
N ALA A 140 -1.96 5.60 -19.01
CA ALA A 140 -1.45 5.54 -20.36
C ALA A 140 -2.65 5.37 -21.29
N SER A 141 -2.82 6.33 -22.19
CA SER A 141 -3.75 6.19 -23.30
C SER A 141 -3.32 4.97 -24.12
N SER A 142 -4.28 4.27 -24.75
CA SER A 142 -3.95 3.19 -25.68
C SER A 142 -2.94 3.68 -26.73
N GLY A 143 -1.71 3.17 -26.70
CA GLY A 143 -0.62 3.51 -27.63
C GLY A 143 0.56 4.28 -27.02
N GLU A 144 0.50 4.71 -25.76
CA GLU A 144 1.60 5.39 -25.08
C GLU A 144 2.36 4.44 -24.14
N SER A 145 3.69 4.48 -24.17
CA SER A 145 4.54 3.69 -23.26
C SER A 145 4.26 4.08 -21.81
N ALA A 146 3.91 3.08 -20.99
CA ALA A 146 3.77 3.27 -19.54
C ALA A 146 5.09 3.79 -18.96
N VAL A 147 5.08 4.99 -18.38
CA VAL A 147 6.26 5.54 -17.70
C VAL A 147 6.48 4.71 -16.44
N LEU A 148 7.63 4.05 -16.35
CA LEU A 148 8.06 3.37 -15.13
C LEU A 148 8.00 4.37 -13.96
N PRO A 149 7.38 4.03 -12.82
CA PRO A 149 7.46 4.87 -11.64
C PRO A 149 8.93 4.97 -11.24
N LYS A 150 9.56 6.12 -11.49
CA LYS A 150 10.87 6.45 -10.93
C LYS A 150 10.69 6.54 -9.42
N GLN A 151 11.49 5.76 -8.68
CA GLN A 151 11.70 5.70 -7.21
C GLN A 151 10.72 6.50 -6.34
N GLU A 152 10.14 5.86 -5.32
CA GLU A 152 9.49 6.55 -4.19
C GLU A 152 10.50 7.49 -3.53
N ASN A 153 10.51 8.76 -3.95
CA ASN A 153 11.26 9.80 -3.25
C ASN A 153 10.33 10.37 -2.18
N ARG A 154 10.62 10.07 -0.91
CA ARG A 154 9.79 10.44 0.24
C ARG A 154 10.27 11.72 0.93
N GLU A 155 11.00 12.60 0.27
CA GLU A 155 11.41 13.89 0.86
C GLU A 155 10.16 14.69 1.27
N CYS A 156 9.79 14.59 2.55
CA CYS A 156 8.57 15.15 3.06
C CYS A 156 8.68 15.69 4.49
N VAL A 157 7.54 16.04 5.06
CA VAL A 157 7.38 16.20 6.51
C VAL A 157 6.44 15.11 7.00
N SER A 158 6.86 14.38 8.02
CA SER A 158 6.04 13.39 8.72
C SER A 158 5.80 13.76 10.18
N ILE A 159 4.77 13.15 10.76
CA ILE A 159 4.38 13.35 12.15
C ILE A 159 4.24 11.99 12.82
N ASP A 160 5.09 11.68 13.80
CA ASP A 160 4.96 10.50 14.65
C ASP A 160 4.25 10.89 15.95
N VAL A 161 3.20 10.13 16.27
CA VAL A 161 2.32 10.37 17.42
C VAL A 161 2.17 9.11 18.24
N THR A 162 2.02 9.29 19.55
CA THR A 162 1.71 8.21 20.48
C THR A 162 0.41 8.54 21.21
N MET A 163 -0.46 7.55 21.37
CA MET A 163 -1.75 7.67 22.02
C MET A 163 -1.90 6.57 23.07
N SER A 164 -2.39 6.92 24.25
CA SER A 164 -2.72 5.95 25.31
C SER A 164 -4.18 5.49 25.19
N LEU A 165 -4.46 4.31 25.73
CA LEU A 165 -5.78 3.69 25.81
C LEU A 165 -6.84 4.57 26.52
N ASP A 166 -6.42 5.42 27.47
CA ASP A 166 -7.32 6.37 28.14
C ASP A 166 -7.73 7.57 27.26
N GLY A 167 -7.20 7.64 26.04
CA GLY A 167 -7.39 8.75 25.11
C GLY A 167 -6.41 9.90 25.32
N PHE A 168 -5.36 9.75 26.12
CA PHE A 168 -4.29 10.75 26.18
C PHE A 168 -3.44 10.73 24.90
N MET A 169 -3.24 11.89 24.28
CA MET A 169 -2.35 12.05 23.13
C MET A 169 -1.03 12.67 23.59
N PHE A 170 0.07 11.95 23.38
CA PHE A 170 1.42 12.44 23.69
C PHE A 170 1.90 13.44 22.64
N GLY A 171 2.94 14.20 22.99
CA GLY A 171 3.50 15.26 22.17
C GLY A 171 3.88 14.81 20.76
N PRO A 172 3.75 15.67 19.74
CA PRO A 172 4.07 15.26 18.38
C PRO A 172 5.58 15.23 18.16
N HIS A 173 6.03 14.29 17.34
CA HIS A 173 7.34 14.31 16.70
C HIS A 173 7.19 14.75 15.26
N ILE A 174 7.75 15.90 14.90
CA ILE A 174 7.77 16.40 13.53
C ILE A 174 9.13 16.06 12.93
N ILE A 175 9.15 15.35 11.80
CA ILE A 175 10.37 14.94 11.11
C ILE A 175 10.42 15.63 9.75
N ILE A 176 11.44 16.45 9.51
CA ILE A 176 11.54 17.28 8.31
C ILE A 176 12.68 16.79 7.41
N ALA A 177 12.41 16.62 6.11
CA ALA A 177 13.42 16.28 5.10
C ALA A 177 14.39 17.45 4.85
N ARG A 178 15.42 17.60 5.69
CA ARG A 178 16.46 18.63 5.59
C ARG A 178 17.78 18.15 6.20
N GLU A 179 18.88 18.68 5.69
CA GLU A 179 20.21 18.48 6.25
C GLU A 179 20.39 19.17 7.61
N CYS A 180 19.78 20.37 7.77
CA CYS A 180 19.85 21.15 8.99
C CYS A 180 18.49 21.79 9.33
N LEU A 181 18.25 22.00 10.63
CA LEU A 181 17.19 22.88 11.12
C LEU A 181 17.72 24.32 11.22
N THR A 182 16.89 25.29 10.85
CA THR A 182 17.18 26.73 10.98
C THR A 182 16.23 27.36 12.00
N GLU A 183 16.56 28.53 12.55
CA GLU A 183 15.67 29.22 13.51
C GLU A 183 14.25 29.43 12.96
N SER A 184 14.11 29.66 11.65
CA SER A 184 12.82 29.75 10.96
C SER A 184 11.98 28.46 10.98
N CYS A 185 12.54 27.33 11.41
CA CYS A 185 11.85 26.05 11.62
C CYS A 185 11.31 25.88 13.04
N ALA A 186 11.39 26.91 13.90
CA ALA A 186 10.72 26.97 15.20
C ALA A 186 10.02 28.34 15.34
N PRO A 187 8.95 28.59 14.56
CA PRO A 187 8.29 29.90 14.58
C PRO A 187 7.61 30.15 15.93
N ASP A 188 7.35 31.42 16.27
CA ASP A 188 6.74 31.83 17.55
C ASP A 188 5.46 31.05 17.89
N GLU A 189 4.70 30.61 16.88
CA GLU A 189 3.49 29.80 17.06
C GLU A 189 3.76 28.43 17.71
N VAL A 190 5.01 27.93 17.70
CA VAL A 190 5.42 26.72 18.43
C VAL A 190 5.44 26.96 19.94
N ALA A 191 5.37 28.21 20.42
CA ALA A 191 5.25 28.50 21.86
C ALA A 191 3.98 27.92 22.50
N VAL A 192 2.99 27.48 21.71
CA VAL A 192 1.85 26.68 22.22
C VAL A 192 2.29 25.31 22.76
N PHE A 193 3.49 24.85 22.40
CA PHE A 193 4.16 23.66 22.90
C PHE A 193 5.10 24.05 24.05
N ASP A 194 4.52 24.22 25.24
CA ASP A 194 5.19 24.67 26.47
C ASP A 194 5.68 23.52 27.38
N ASP A 195 5.90 22.33 26.81
CA ASP A 195 6.43 21.15 27.50
C ASP A 195 5.64 20.76 28.78
N CYS A 196 4.32 20.89 28.71
CA CYS A 196 3.39 20.57 29.79
C CYS A 196 2.54 19.33 29.50
N ILE A 197 2.02 18.73 30.58
CA ILE A 197 1.02 17.67 30.53
C ILE A 197 -0.33 18.28 30.94
N ASN A 198 -1.31 18.21 30.05
CA ASN A 198 -2.68 18.64 30.34
C ASN A 198 -3.61 17.42 30.46
N GLU A 199 -3.71 16.87 31.68
CA GLU A 199 -4.57 15.71 31.95
C GLU A 199 -6.06 15.99 31.71
N LYS A 200 -6.51 17.24 31.88
CA LYS A 200 -7.91 17.61 31.65
C LYS A 200 -8.29 17.58 30.18
N LEU A 201 -7.39 18.09 29.32
CA LEU A 201 -7.58 18.06 27.87
C LEU A 201 -7.12 16.74 27.23
N LYS A 202 -6.41 15.90 28.00
CA LYS A 202 -5.83 14.63 27.55
C LYS A 202 -4.84 14.81 26.39
N TYR A 203 -3.97 15.81 26.53
CA TYR A 203 -2.89 16.11 25.59
C TYR A 203 -1.61 16.49 26.33
N SER A 204 -0.49 16.22 25.67
CA SER A 204 0.81 16.80 25.99
C SER A 204 1.16 17.90 25.00
N THR A 205 1.79 18.95 25.51
CA THR A 205 2.37 20.06 24.75
C THR A 205 3.89 19.93 24.65
N HIS A 206 4.46 18.80 25.05
CA HIS A 206 5.82 18.46 24.64
C HIS A 206 5.87 18.34 23.13
N SER A 207 6.95 18.79 22.50
CA SER A 207 7.14 18.59 21.06
C SER A 207 8.59 18.25 20.75
N LEU A 208 8.79 17.51 19.66
CA LEU A 208 10.11 17.22 19.13
C LEU A 208 10.12 17.57 17.66
N ILE A 209 11.12 18.34 17.22
CA ILE A 209 11.40 18.57 15.81
C ILE A 209 12.76 17.94 15.51
N SER A 210 12.77 16.96 14.60
CA SER A 210 14.00 16.36 14.08
C SER A 210 14.09 16.58 12.59
N ASN A 211 15.30 16.47 12.06
CA ASN A 211 15.54 16.47 10.63
C ASN A 211 16.33 15.23 10.21
N ASN A 212 16.09 14.78 8.99
CA ASN A 212 16.95 13.80 8.32
C ASN A 212 16.77 13.96 6.79
N GLN A 213 17.45 13.11 6.01
CA GLN A 213 17.46 13.23 4.55
C GLN A 213 16.07 13.06 3.91
N CYS A 214 15.20 12.25 4.49
CA CYS A 214 13.93 11.86 3.89
C CYS A 214 12.72 12.46 4.60
N GLY A 215 12.84 12.99 5.80
CA GLY A 215 11.69 13.46 6.58
C GLY A 215 10.73 12.35 6.97
N VAL A 216 11.27 11.14 7.21
CA VAL A 216 10.53 9.96 7.68
C VAL A 216 11.30 9.31 8.82
N GLN A 217 10.63 8.52 9.66
CA GLN A 217 11.24 7.96 10.84
C GLN A 217 12.36 6.94 10.53
N THR A 218 13.47 7.10 11.24
CA THR A 218 14.60 6.18 11.33
C THR A 218 14.78 5.72 12.79
N GLY A 219 15.61 4.69 13.01
CA GLY A 219 15.97 4.22 14.36
C GLY A 219 16.43 5.35 15.29
N PRO A 220 17.40 6.20 14.89
CA PRO A 220 17.84 7.35 15.69
C PRO A 220 16.73 8.35 16.02
N THR A 221 15.88 8.71 15.04
CA THR A 221 14.77 9.64 15.31
C THR A 221 13.71 9.02 16.24
N LEU A 222 13.45 7.72 16.11
CA LEU A 222 12.53 7.00 16.99
C LEU A 222 13.07 6.92 18.43
N LEU A 223 14.38 6.71 18.60
CA LEU A 223 15.02 6.72 19.90
C LEU A 223 14.88 8.08 20.60
N GLN A 224 15.14 9.17 19.88
CA GLN A 224 14.91 10.53 20.40
C GLN A 224 13.46 10.73 20.85
N ARG A 225 12.49 10.30 20.05
CA ARG A 225 11.08 10.40 20.42
C ARG A 225 10.73 9.52 21.62
N SER A 226 11.38 8.37 21.76
CA SER A 226 11.16 7.45 22.88
C SER A 226 11.74 7.99 24.18
N HIS A 227 12.85 8.73 24.14
CA HIS A 227 13.31 9.51 25.29
C HIS A 227 12.29 10.57 25.72
N LEU A 228 11.69 11.29 24.76
CA LEU A 228 10.64 12.25 25.09
C LEU A 228 9.40 11.55 25.66
N LEU A 229 9.00 10.41 25.09
CA LEU A 229 7.86 9.64 25.57
C LEU A 229 8.09 9.16 27.00
N ASP A 230 9.30 8.69 27.33
CA ASP A 230 9.66 8.28 28.69
C ASP A 230 9.52 9.43 29.70
N ARG A 231 9.93 10.65 29.33
CA ARG A 231 9.73 11.85 30.15
C ARG A 231 8.26 12.15 30.37
N GLU A 232 7.46 12.10 29.32
CA GLU A 232 6.01 12.34 29.40
C GLU A 232 5.31 11.27 30.25
N LEU A 233 5.68 10.00 30.09
CA LEU A 233 5.15 8.88 30.89
C LEU A 233 5.51 9.04 32.36
N ALA A 234 6.75 9.45 32.67
CA ALA A 234 7.21 9.73 34.02
C ALA A 234 6.46 10.93 34.63
N ALA A 235 6.28 12.01 33.87
CA ALA A 235 5.52 13.19 34.29
C ALA A 235 4.05 12.86 34.61
N ARG A 236 3.47 11.89 33.88
CA ARG A 236 2.13 11.36 34.13
C ARG A 236 2.06 10.35 35.29
N GLY A 237 3.18 9.95 35.88
CA GLY A 237 3.21 8.90 36.91
C GLY A 237 2.79 7.53 36.37
N THR A 238 3.10 7.24 35.10
CA THR A 238 2.68 5.99 34.45
C THR A 238 3.41 4.78 35.05
N VAL A 239 2.62 3.80 35.52
CA VAL A 239 3.15 2.52 36.03
C VAL A 239 3.80 1.72 34.90
N ARG A 240 4.90 1.03 35.23
CA ARG A 240 5.69 0.19 34.32
C ARG A 240 5.52 -1.29 34.66
N PRO A 241 5.64 -2.21 33.68
CA PRO A 241 5.92 -1.96 32.26
C PRO A 241 4.74 -1.35 31.51
N VAL A 242 5.01 -0.75 30.34
CA VAL A 242 3.98 -0.36 29.37
C VAL A 242 4.13 -1.20 28.10
N VAL A 243 3.02 -1.50 27.43
CA VAL A 243 3.04 -2.10 26.08
C VAL A 243 2.76 -1.01 25.06
N GLU A 244 3.66 -0.85 24.10
CA GLU A 244 3.51 0.05 22.97
C GLU A 244 3.30 -0.73 21.69
N MET A 245 2.08 -0.65 21.17
CA MET A 245 1.68 -1.20 19.88
C MET A 245 2.18 -0.29 18.75
N THR A 246 2.85 -0.87 17.76
CA THR A 246 3.43 -0.15 16.62
C THR A 246 3.38 -1.00 15.35
N ASP A 247 3.41 -0.35 14.19
CA ASP A 247 3.60 -1.03 12.92
C ASP A 247 4.92 -1.84 12.89
N ASN A 248 4.97 -2.86 12.04
CA ASN A 248 6.07 -3.82 12.00
C ASN A 248 7.21 -3.39 11.06
N HIS A 249 7.60 -2.12 11.12
CA HIS A 249 8.67 -1.56 10.31
C HIS A 249 10.05 -1.83 10.91
N ASP A 250 11.06 -2.11 10.08
CA ASP A 250 12.42 -2.49 10.55
C ASP A 250 13.06 -1.42 11.46
N SER A 251 12.70 -0.14 11.31
CA SER A 251 13.19 0.96 12.16
C SER A 251 12.77 0.85 13.63
N ARG A 252 11.71 0.08 13.95
CA ARG A 252 11.24 -0.12 15.32
C ARG A 252 12.17 -1.02 16.15
N TYR A 253 13.04 -1.76 15.48
CA TYR A 253 13.90 -2.77 16.09
C TYR A 253 15.40 -2.43 16.00
N ASP A 254 15.74 -1.14 15.97
CA ASP A 254 17.15 -0.72 16.08
C ASP A 254 17.75 -1.16 17.43
N ASP A 255 19.06 -1.45 17.48
CA ASP A 255 19.67 -2.04 18.67
C ASP A 255 19.62 -1.07 19.86
N ASP A 256 19.95 0.21 19.63
CA ASP A 256 19.91 1.24 20.67
C ASP A 256 18.46 1.50 21.14
N MET A 257 17.51 1.44 20.20
CA MET A 257 16.09 1.58 20.49
C MET A 257 15.56 0.42 21.35
N MET A 258 15.93 -0.81 21.02
CA MET A 258 15.49 -1.99 21.77
C MET A 258 16.17 -2.08 23.14
N GLN A 259 17.44 -1.69 23.24
CA GLN A 259 18.12 -1.55 24.53
C GLN A 259 17.42 -0.51 25.42
N PHE A 260 17.12 0.68 24.88
CA PHE A 260 16.39 1.71 25.61
C PHE A 260 15.01 1.22 26.08
N CYS A 261 14.29 0.46 25.24
CA CYS A 261 13.00 -0.14 25.61
C CYS A 261 13.13 -1.08 26.81
N GLU A 262 14.15 -1.94 26.81
CA GLU A 262 14.42 -2.87 27.91
C GLU A 262 14.73 -2.11 29.21
N GLU A 263 15.62 -1.11 29.15
CA GLU A 263 15.98 -0.25 30.28
C GLU A 263 14.79 0.51 30.87
N LYS A 264 13.84 0.94 30.02
CA LYS A 264 12.65 1.72 30.42
C LYS A 264 11.38 0.90 30.58
N GLN A 265 11.49 -0.43 30.49
CA GLN A 265 10.36 -1.36 30.59
C GLN A 265 9.21 -0.98 29.62
N ILE A 266 9.57 -0.63 28.39
CA ILE A 266 8.64 -0.39 27.28
C ILE A 266 8.65 -1.64 26.40
N ILE A 267 7.57 -2.38 26.40
CA ILE A 267 7.42 -3.59 25.60
C ILE A 267 6.88 -3.19 24.24
N LYS A 268 7.72 -3.27 23.21
CA LYS A 268 7.30 -3.11 21.81
C LYS A 268 6.50 -4.33 21.39
N TRP A 269 5.30 -4.10 20.89
CA TRP A 269 4.45 -5.14 20.32
C TRP A 269 4.01 -4.71 18.92
N SER A 270 4.10 -5.61 17.95
CA SER A 270 3.76 -5.30 16.57
C SER A 270 2.77 -6.28 15.99
N GLU A 271 1.80 -5.76 15.23
CA GLU A 271 0.92 -6.61 14.44
C GLU A 271 1.65 -7.19 13.22
N LYS A 272 0.96 -8.12 12.57
CA LYS A 272 1.40 -8.71 11.31
C LYS A 272 1.45 -7.66 10.21
N ALA A 273 2.40 -7.77 9.28
CA ALA A 273 2.48 -6.81 8.17
C ALA A 273 1.15 -6.66 7.40
N ASN A 274 0.84 -5.43 6.99
CA ASN A 274 -0.38 -5.06 6.25
C ASN A 274 -1.69 -5.19 7.04
N THR A 275 -1.64 -5.22 8.38
CA THR A 275 -2.85 -5.28 9.23
C THR A 275 -3.09 -4.02 10.08
N SER A 276 -2.23 -3.01 9.95
CA SER A 276 -2.34 -1.75 10.71
C SER A 276 -3.73 -1.09 10.60
N GLY A 277 -4.32 -1.11 9.39
CA GLY A 277 -5.65 -0.54 9.15
C GLY A 277 -6.83 -1.19 9.88
N ILE A 278 -6.63 -2.33 10.57
CA ILE A 278 -7.64 -2.96 11.44
C ILE A 278 -7.16 -3.17 12.88
N PHE A 279 -5.86 -3.03 13.17
CA PHE A 279 -5.28 -3.32 14.49
C PHE A 279 -4.54 -2.15 15.14
N GLN A 280 -4.31 -1.05 14.42
CA GLN A 280 -3.67 0.17 14.95
C GLN A 280 -4.74 1.25 15.16
N ALA A 281 -4.87 1.71 16.40
CA ALA A 281 -5.88 2.70 16.77
C ALA A 281 -5.61 4.05 16.08
N LEU A 282 -4.36 4.48 15.99
CA LEU A 282 -3.97 5.72 15.32
C LEU A 282 -4.31 5.71 13.82
N ASP A 283 -4.14 4.59 13.14
CA ASP A 283 -4.55 4.43 11.73
C ASP A 283 -6.04 4.72 11.52
N GLN A 284 -6.90 4.47 12.53
CA GLN A 284 -8.34 4.79 12.47
C GLN A 284 -8.63 6.29 12.52
N VAL A 285 -7.73 7.12 13.06
CA VAL A 285 -7.94 8.57 13.27
C VAL A 285 -6.97 9.47 12.51
N ASN A 286 -5.82 8.96 12.04
CA ASN A 286 -4.79 9.74 11.34
C ASN A 286 -5.31 10.38 10.04
N HIS A 287 -6.32 9.79 9.39
CA HIS A 287 -6.98 10.42 8.24
C HIS A 287 -7.63 11.78 8.59
N GLN A 288 -8.07 11.98 9.83
CA GLN A 288 -8.64 13.25 10.32
C GLN A 288 -7.57 14.33 10.42
N LEU A 289 -6.36 13.97 10.87
CA LEU A 289 -5.22 14.87 10.93
C LEU A 289 -4.89 15.43 9.54
N HIS A 290 -4.81 14.57 8.51
CA HIS A 290 -4.64 15.02 7.13
C HIS A 290 -5.80 15.88 6.63
N SER A 291 -7.04 15.55 7.00
CA SER A 291 -8.23 16.31 6.60
C SER A 291 -8.21 17.74 7.17
N GLU A 292 -7.93 17.89 8.47
CA GLU A 292 -7.85 19.20 9.13
C GLU A 292 -6.65 20.01 8.64
N TYR A 293 -5.48 19.39 8.48
CA TYR A 293 -4.33 20.05 7.88
C TYR A 293 -4.63 20.57 6.47
N ASN A 294 -5.27 19.77 5.62
CA ASN A 294 -5.66 20.21 4.27
C ASN A 294 -6.70 21.34 4.28
N LYS A 295 -7.57 21.42 5.29
CA LYS A 295 -8.44 22.60 5.50
C LYS A 295 -7.61 23.82 5.87
N GLY A 296 -6.68 23.70 6.82
CA GLY A 296 -5.76 24.76 7.21
C GLY A 296 -4.93 25.28 6.03
N VAL A 297 -4.37 24.39 5.22
CA VAL A 297 -3.64 24.74 3.98
C VAL A 297 -4.52 25.56 3.02
N ARG A 298 -5.79 25.18 2.83
CA ARG A 298 -6.69 25.94 1.94
C ARG A 298 -6.96 27.35 2.47
N GLU A 299 -7.20 27.50 3.77
CA GLU A 299 -7.43 28.82 4.37
C GLU A 299 -6.17 29.68 4.33
N PHE A 300 -5.01 29.09 4.65
CA PHE A 300 -3.71 29.74 4.53
C PHE A 300 -3.45 30.23 3.10
N LYS A 301 -3.67 29.38 2.09
CA LYS A 301 -3.47 29.74 0.68
C LYS A 301 -4.41 30.85 0.23
N LYS A 302 -5.68 30.84 0.66
CA LYS A 302 -6.63 31.93 0.38
C LYS A 302 -6.13 33.26 0.97
N LEU A 303 -5.70 33.25 2.23
CA LEU A 303 -5.20 34.45 2.90
C LEU A 303 -3.95 34.99 2.20
N ARG A 304 -2.97 34.12 1.92
CA ARG A 304 -1.73 34.53 1.26
C ARG A 304 -1.93 34.99 -0.17
N LYS A 305 -2.82 34.34 -0.93
CA LYS A 305 -3.22 34.80 -2.26
C LYS A 305 -3.75 36.23 -2.22
N THR A 306 -4.63 36.55 -1.27
CA THR A 306 -5.17 37.91 -1.09
C THR A 306 -4.06 38.91 -0.78
N GLN A 307 -3.14 38.56 0.13
CA GLN A 307 -2.01 39.43 0.50
C GLN A 307 -1.04 39.67 -0.66
N LEU A 308 -0.70 38.63 -1.44
CA LEU A 308 0.16 38.74 -2.61
C LEU A 308 -0.52 39.53 -3.73
N ALA A 309 -1.82 39.33 -3.95
CA ALA A 309 -2.58 40.08 -4.94
C ALA A 309 -2.62 41.58 -4.61
N MET A 310 -2.77 41.94 -3.34
CA MET A 310 -2.65 43.32 -2.88
C MET A 310 -1.23 43.88 -3.07
N ARG A 311 -0.20 43.10 -2.72
CA ARG A 311 1.20 43.54 -2.81
C ARG A 311 1.69 43.74 -4.25
N TYR A 312 1.29 42.86 -5.16
CA TYR A 312 1.75 42.88 -6.55
C TYR A 312 0.74 43.53 -7.52
N HIS A 313 -0.38 44.03 -7.01
CA HIS A 313 -1.46 44.62 -7.80
C HIS A 313 -1.89 43.76 -9.01
N ARG A 314 -1.86 42.42 -8.86
CA ARG A 314 -2.26 41.47 -9.91
C ARG A 314 -3.05 40.31 -9.35
N LYS A 315 -3.78 39.61 -10.22
CA LYS A 315 -4.33 38.30 -9.87
C LYS A 315 -3.20 37.31 -9.66
N VAL A 316 -3.21 36.64 -8.51
CA VAL A 316 -2.29 35.57 -8.14
C VAL A 316 -3.08 34.27 -8.15
N ASP A 317 -2.57 33.24 -8.82
CA ASP A 317 -3.17 31.92 -8.79
C ASP A 317 -2.87 31.21 -7.45
N GLU A 318 -3.76 30.33 -7.00
CA GLU A 318 -3.54 29.58 -5.74
C GLU A 318 -2.34 28.64 -5.84
N SER A 319 -2.01 28.18 -7.06
CA SER A 319 -0.81 27.38 -7.36
C SER A 319 0.50 28.14 -7.19
N GLU A 320 0.48 29.48 -7.21
CA GLU A 320 1.65 30.31 -6.92
C GLU A 320 1.96 30.36 -5.42
N VAL A 321 1.01 29.98 -4.55
CA VAL A 321 1.19 29.94 -3.10
C VAL A 321 1.72 28.56 -2.69
N LYS A 322 3.03 28.50 -2.43
CA LYS A 322 3.70 27.31 -1.89
C LYS A 322 3.66 27.32 -0.37
N VAL A 323 3.46 26.13 0.23
CA VAL A 323 3.56 25.90 1.67
C VAL A 323 4.97 25.38 1.94
N ASN A 324 5.73 26.10 2.77
CA ASN A 324 7.04 25.64 3.22
C ASN A 324 6.95 24.97 4.61
N ALA A 325 8.09 24.57 5.17
CA ALA A 325 8.13 23.91 6.49
C ALA A 325 7.63 24.82 7.63
N THR A 326 7.92 26.12 7.59
CA THR A 326 7.44 27.10 8.59
C THR A 326 5.92 27.27 8.50
N ASP A 327 5.39 27.37 7.28
CA ASP A 327 3.94 27.45 7.06
C ASP A 327 3.23 26.17 7.52
N PHE A 328 3.85 25.01 7.28
CA PHE A 328 3.37 23.73 7.81
C PHE A 328 3.29 23.76 9.34
N LEU A 329 4.34 24.19 10.03
CA LEU A 329 4.37 24.22 11.49
C LEU A 329 3.25 25.11 12.05
N ARG A 330 3.04 26.28 11.45
CA ARG A 330 1.95 27.19 11.85
C ARG A 330 0.58 26.53 11.72
N ILE A 331 0.29 25.97 10.54
CA ILE A 331 -0.97 25.28 10.29
C ILE A 331 -1.13 24.08 11.24
N PHE A 332 -0.04 23.36 11.51
CA PHE A 332 -0.06 22.21 12.40
C PHE A 332 -0.34 22.61 13.87
N CYS A 333 0.28 23.68 14.36
CA CYS A 333 0.03 24.22 15.69
C CYS A 333 -1.46 24.57 15.88
N ASP A 334 -2.09 25.18 14.87
CA ASP A 334 -3.51 25.56 14.90
C ASP A 334 -4.44 24.34 15.04
N ILE A 335 -4.08 23.20 14.44
CA ILE A 335 -4.94 22.01 14.43
C ILE A 335 -4.62 21.00 15.51
N TRP A 336 -3.44 21.05 16.15
CA TRP A 336 -2.95 20.00 17.06
C TRP A 336 -3.96 19.63 18.16
N PHE A 337 -4.63 20.62 18.73
CA PHE A 337 -5.59 20.44 19.82
C PHE A 337 -7.02 20.17 19.35
N THR A 338 -7.29 20.19 18.05
CA THR A 338 -8.66 20.14 17.50
C THR A 338 -8.87 19.04 16.46
N TRP A 339 -7.82 18.43 15.93
CA TRP A 339 -7.95 17.43 14.86
C TRP A 339 -8.58 16.10 15.30
N SER A 340 -8.52 15.78 16.60
CA SER A 340 -9.25 14.66 17.20
C SER A 340 -9.77 15.01 18.58
N THR A 341 -10.92 14.47 18.95
CA THR A 341 -11.42 14.57 20.34
C THR A 341 -10.99 13.35 21.16
N VAL A 342 -11.08 13.45 22.49
CA VAL A 342 -10.87 12.29 23.39
C VAL A 342 -11.79 11.13 23.02
N MET A 343 -13.03 11.44 22.61
CA MET A 343 -14.00 10.43 22.20
C MET A 343 -13.61 9.75 20.90
N ASP A 344 -13.12 10.48 19.90
CA ASP A 344 -12.63 9.90 18.65
C ASP A 344 -11.50 8.90 18.93
N ARG A 345 -10.58 9.27 19.82
CA ARG A 345 -9.45 8.42 20.23
C ARG A 345 -9.89 7.15 20.97
N LYS A 346 -10.86 7.26 21.88
CA LYS A 346 -11.44 6.08 22.55
C LYS A 346 -12.21 5.18 21.59
N ILE A 347 -12.95 5.75 20.63
CA ILE A 347 -13.63 4.99 19.58
C ILE A 347 -12.61 4.28 18.68
N ALA A 348 -11.47 4.91 18.39
CA ALA A 348 -10.39 4.32 17.62
C ALA A 348 -9.84 3.04 18.27
N TRP A 349 -9.58 3.09 19.57
CA TRP A 349 -9.20 1.91 20.36
C TRP A 349 -10.26 0.81 20.33
N ARG A 350 -11.53 1.18 20.55
CA ARG A 350 -12.64 0.23 20.48
C ARG A 350 -12.73 -0.47 19.12
N ARG A 351 -12.54 0.27 18.01
CA ARG A 351 -12.57 -0.26 16.63
C ARG A 351 -11.44 -1.24 16.31
N VAL A 352 -10.39 -1.30 17.13
CA VAL A 352 -9.32 -2.30 17.03
C VAL A 352 -9.45 -3.38 18.11
N GLY A 353 -10.60 -3.43 18.80
CA GLY A 353 -10.93 -4.47 19.77
C GLY A 353 -10.26 -4.31 21.13
N ILE A 354 -9.82 -3.10 21.49
CA ILE A 354 -9.13 -2.84 22.76
C ILE A 354 -9.91 -1.74 23.49
N MET A 355 -10.30 -2.03 24.73
CA MET A 355 -11.07 -1.12 25.58
C MET A 355 -10.31 -0.92 26.89
N GLN A 356 -10.65 0.14 27.62
CA GLN A 356 -9.93 0.52 28.85
C GLN A 356 -9.81 -0.61 29.88
N GLU A 357 -10.81 -1.49 29.93
CA GLU A 357 -10.87 -2.58 30.90
C GLU A 357 -10.77 -3.96 30.28
N CYS A 358 -10.71 -4.14 28.96
CA CYS A 358 -10.68 -5.47 28.36
C CYS A 358 -10.25 -5.47 26.89
N ILE A 359 -10.00 -6.68 26.37
CA ILE A 359 -9.90 -6.94 24.93
C ILE A 359 -11.25 -7.47 24.46
N ALA A 360 -11.80 -6.84 23.42
CA ALA A 360 -13.10 -7.13 22.84
C ALA A 360 -12.98 -7.31 21.31
N PRO A 361 -12.56 -8.50 20.82
CA PRO A 361 -12.33 -8.73 19.39
C PRO A 361 -13.58 -8.53 18.52
N ASP A 362 -14.78 -8.68 19.10
CA ASP A 362 -16.05 -8.46 18.41
C ASP A 362 -16.29 -6.99 18.04
N GLU A 363 -15.61 -6.06 18.71
CA GLU A 363 -15.70 -4.62 18.43
C GLU A 363 -14.77 -4.18 17.27
N ILE A 364 -13.91 -5.08 16.77
CA ILE A 364 -13.04 -4.81 15.63
C ILE A 364 -13.89 -4.44 14.40
N ASN A 365 -13.52 -3.36 13.73
CA ASN A 365 -14.20 -2.90 12.53
C ASN A 365 -13.99 -3.90 11.37
N ARG A 366 -15.08 -4.59 11.02
CA ARG A 366 -15.12 -5.62 9.96
C ARG A 366 -15.60 -5.10 8.60
N GLU A 367 -15.78 -3.79 8.43
CA GLU A 367 -16.30 -3.19 7.18
C GLU A 367 -15.50 -3.59 5.92
N HIS A 368 -14.21 -3.88 6.08
CA HIS A 368 -13.30 -4.23 4.99
C HIS A 368 -12.89 -5.72 4.98
N PHE A 369 -13.48 -6.54 5.85
CA PHE A 369 -13.14 -7.96 5.90
C PHE A 369 -13.61 -8.65 4.63
N VAL A 370 -12.74 -9.48 4.07
CA VAL A 370 -13.11 -10.31 2.94
C VAL A 370 -13.98 -11.43 3.49
N VAL A 371 -15.29 -11.35 3.25
CA VAL A 371 -16.18 -12.48 3.51
C VAL A 371 -15.80 -13.57 2.51
N HIS A 372 -15.02 -14.56 2.96
CA HIS A 372 -14.90 -15.81 2.25
C HIS A 372 -16.29 -16.44 2.24
N ALA A 373 -17.00 -16.36 1.10
CA ALA A 373 -18.02 -17.36 0.83
C ALA A 373 -17.35 -18.73 1.03
N GLY A 374 -18.00 -19.64 1.75
CA GLY A 374 -17.47 -20.98 2.06
C GLY A 374 -16.95 -21.69 0.80
N PRO A 375 -16.16 -22.76 0.95
CA PRO A 375 -15.22 -23.25 -0.06
C PRO A 375 -15.82 -23.16 -1.46
N GLU A 376 -15.44 -22.11 -2.18
CA GLU A 376 -15.74 -22.00 -3.59
C GLU A 376 -15.13 -23.24 -4.23
N VAL A 377 -16.01 -24.07 -4.81
CA VAL A 377 -15.65 -24.89 -5.95
C VAL A 377 -14.74 -24.02 -6.81
N LYS A 378 -13.50 -24.45 -7.03
CA LYS A 378 -12.60 -23.82 -7.99
C LYS A 378 -13.27 -23.87 -9.36
N ASP A 379 -14.11 -22.90 -9.65
CA ASP A 379 -14.55 -22.55 -10.98
C ASP A 379 -15.02 -21.10 -10.99
N SER A 380 -14.49 -20.37 -11.96
CA SER A 380 -14.83 -19.00 -12.37
C SER A 380 -14.20 -17.83 -11.57
N VAL A 381 -12.97 -17.49 -11.97
CA VAL A 381 -12.67 -16.08 -12.30
C VAL A 381 -13.84 -15.56 -13.15
N PRO A 382 -14.37 -14.33 -12.96
CA PRO A 382 -15.37 -13.80 -13.86
C PRO A 382 -14.73 -13.63 -15.24
N LEU A 383 -14.85 -14.68 -16.04
CA LEU A 383 -14.47 -14.72 -17.44
C LEU A 383 -15.26 -13.60 -18.11
N SER A 384 -14.56 -12.74 -18.83
CA SER A 384 -15.22 -11.76 -19.66
C SER A 384 -16.08 -12.51 -20.68
N PHE A 385 -17.19 -11.93 -21.12
CA PHE A 385 -18.07 -12.51 -22.14
C PHE A 385 -17.33 -12.87 -23.46
N ALA A 386 -16.09 -12.36 -23.64
CA ALA A 386 -15.21 -12.65 -24.75
C ALA A 386 -14.42 -13.97 -24.62
N ASP A 387 -14.40 -14.58 -23.44
CA ASP A 387 -13.66 -15.82 -23.14
C ASP A 387 -14.48 -17.09 -23.39
N PHE A 388 -15.81 -16.97 -23.56
CA PHE A 388 -16.70 -18.10 -23.87
C PHE A 388 -16.70 -18.52 -25.34
N SER A 389 -16.37 -17.60 -26.25
CA SER A 389 -16.15 -17.96 -27.65
C SER A 389 -14.64 -18.19 -27.85
N GLY A 390 -14.22 -19.45 -27.90
CA GLY A 390 -12.86 -19.81 -28.32
C GLY A 390 -12.44 -19.06 -29.60
N SER A 391 -11.14 -18.83 -29.78
CA SER A 391 -10.68 -18.16 -31.00
C SER A 391 -11.01 -19.04 -32.22
N PRO A 392 -11.68 -18.50 -33.26
CA PRO A 392 -11.97 -19.27 -34.47
C PRO A 392 -10.68 -19.84 -35.08
N GLU A 393 -10.59 -21.17 -35.18
CA GLU A 393 -9.43 -21.85 -35.76
C GLU A 393 -9.24 -21.47 -37.23
N GLY A 394 -7.99 -21.44 -37.67
CA GLY A 394 -7.61 -21.18 -39.06
C GLY A 394 -7.76 -19.73 -39.54
N VAL A 395 -8.10 -18.77 -38.66
CA VAL A 395 -8.26 -17.35 -39.05
C VAL A 395 -7.36 -16.44 -38.21
N ARG A 396 -6.53 -15.62 -38.89
CA ARG A 396 -5.61 -14.70 -38.22
C ARG A 396 -6.38 -13.66 -37.40
N LYS A 397 -6.01 -13.56 -36.12
CA LYS A 397 -6.57 -12.60 -35.15
C LYS A 397 -6.47 -11.16 -35.69
N GLY A 398 -7.56 -10.41 -35.61
CA GLY A 398 -7.63 -9.01 -36.06
C GLY A 398 -8.10 -8.80 -37.50
N THR A 399 -8.39 -9.86 -38.25
CA THR A 399 -9.01 -9.76 -39.58
C THR A 399 -10.52 -9.57 -39.51
N PRO A 400 -11.18 -8.94 -40.51
CA PRO A 400 -12.63 -8.82 -40.55
C PRO A 400 -13.35 -10.18 -40.44
N GLU A 401 -12.77 -11.21 -41.08
CA GLU A 401 -13.27 -12.59 -41.05
C GLU A 401 -13.23 -13.21 -39.64
N TYR A 402 -12.19 -12.90 -38.85
CA TYR A 402 -12.07 -13.31 -37.45
C TYR A 402 -13.22 -12.74 -36.61
N PHE A 403 -13.52 -11.45 -36.76
CA PHE A 403 -14.60 -10.79 -36.01
C PHE A 403 -15.98 -11.28 -36.43
N LYS A 404 -16.18 -11.55 -37.72
CA LYS A 404 -17.45 -12.05 -38.25
C LYS A 404 -17.79 -13.45 -37.70
N ARG A 405 -16.82 -14.36 -37.67
CA ARG A 405 -16.98 -15.71 -37.08
C ARG A 405 -17.15 -15.67 -35.56
N LYS A 406 -16.42 -14.78 -34.87
CA LYS A 406 -16.53 -14.61 -33.42
C LYS A 406 -17.93 -14.11 -33.00
N LEU A 407 -18.49 -13.16 -33.75
CA LEU A 407 -19.85 -12.66 -33.51
C LEU A 407 -20.94 -13.70 -33.79
N ALA A 408 -20.75 -14.60 -34.76
CA ALA A 408 -21.68 -15.69 -35.03
C ALA A 408 -21.71 -16.73 -33.89
N ALA A 409 -20.55 -17.11 -33.37
CA ALA A 409 -20.44 -18.04 -32.23
C ALA A 409 -21.09 -17.47 -30.95
N ILE A 410 -20.93 -16.16 -30.70
CA ILE A 410 -21.55 -15.48 -29.56
C ILE A 410 -23.09 -15.46 -29.68
N ARG A 411 -23.64 -15.35 -30.89
CA ARG A 411 -25.10 -15.38 -31.10
C ARG A 411 -25.70 -16.79 -30.90
N ALA A 412 -24.98 -17.84 -31.29
CA ALA A 412 -25.43 -19.22 -31.06
C ALA A 412 -25.48 -19.56 -29.56
N LEU A 413 -24.46 -19.14 -28.79
CA LEU A 413 -24.44 -19.29 -27.32
C LEU A 413 -25.58 -18.55 -26.63
N GLY A 414 -26.01 -17.40 -27.17
CA GLY A 414 -27.15 -16.64 -26.65
C GLY A 414 -28.50 -17.35 -26.80
N GLN A 415 -28.66 -18.21 -27.82
CA GLN A 415 -29.91 -18.96 -28.05
C GLN A 415 -30.03 -20.21 -27.15
N GLU A 416 -28.93 -20.84 -26.74
CA GLU A 416 -28.95 -21.99 -25.80
C GLU A 416 -29.28 -21.58 -24.35
N TRP A 417 -29.05 -20.31 -23.99
CA TRP A 417 -29.32 -19.80 -22.64
C TRP A 417 -30.78 -19.42 -22.39
N GLU A 418 -31.60 -19.28 -23.43
CA GLU A 418 -33.04 -19.01 -23.29
C GLU A 418 -33.86 -20.28 -22.96
N THR A 419 -33.26 -21.48 -23.04
CA THR A 419 -33.94 -22.78 -22.82
C THR A 419 -33.72 -23.41 -21.43
N PHE A 420 -33.04 -22.74 -20.49
CA PHE A 420 -32.79 -23.30 -19.15
C PHE A 420 -33.95 -22.98 -18.19
N GLU A 421 -34.90 -23.91 -18.07
CA GLU A 421 -35.97 -23.88 -17.06
C GLU A 421 -35.39 -23.96 -15.62
N THR A 422 -36.03 -23.23 -14.71
CA THR A 422 -35.69 -23.12 -13.29
C THR A 422 -36.06 -24.37 -12.50
N THR A 423 -35.06 -25.09 -11.96
CA THR A 423 -35.28 -26.15 -10.95
C THR A 423 -35.06 -25.61 -9.52
N PRO A 424 -35.86 -26.01 -8.51
CA PRO A 424 -35.84 -25.40 -7.18
C PRO A 424 -34.73 -25.97 -6.28
N MET A 425 -34.05 -25.11 -5.52
CA MET A 425 -33.03 -25.49 -4.54
C MET A 425 -33.64 -26.24 -3.33
N LEU A 426 -33.24 -27.49 -3.15
CA LEU A 426 -33.43 -28.28 -1.93
C LEU A 426 -32.26 -28.10 -0.95
N ARG A 427 -32.59 -27.95 0.34
CA ARG A 427 -31.67 -27.95 1.49
C ARG A 427 -31.02 -29.32 1.69
N GLY A 428 -29.75 -29.35 2.11
CA GLY A 428 -29.14 -30.56 2.68
C GLY A 428 -27.62 -30.47 2.85
N ILE A 429 -27.16 -30.76 4.07
CA ILE A 429 -25.76 -30.85 4.53
C ILE A 429 -25.01 -31.96 3.77
N LEU A 430 -23.72 -31.75 3.46
CA LEU A 430 -22.79 -32.82 3.08
C LEU A 430 -21.45 -32.65 3.81
N GLU A 431 -21.07 -33.67 4.57
CA GLU A 431 -19.79 -33.85 5.27
C GLU A 431 -18.60 -33.93 4.28
N VAL A 432 -17.43 -33.44 4.68
CA VAL A 432 -16.18 -33.64 3.91
C VAL A 432 -15.02 -34.05 4.82
N ARG A 433 -14.35 -35.14 4.41
CA ARG A 433 -13.15 -35.74 5.01
C ARG A 433 -11.94 -34.79 4.96
N SER A 434 -11.16 -34.79 6.05
CA SER A 434 -9.92 -34.03 6.22
C SER A 434 -8.81 -34.50 5.26
N VAL A 435 -8.20 -33.55 4.54
CA VAL A 435 -6.88 -33.73 3.92
C VAL A 435 -5.85 -33.05 4.83
N PRO A 436 -4.76 -33.73 5.23
CA PRO A 436 -3.77 -33.11 6.10
C PRO A 436 -3.02 -32.00 5.34
N PRO A 437 -2.71 -30.88 6.01
CA PRO A 437 -1.98 -29.78 5.38
C PRO A 437 -0.59 -30.26 4.97
N LEU A 438 -0.19 -29.88 3.75
CA LEU A 438 1.20 -30.00 3.32
C LEU A 438 2.11 -29.24 4.31
N PRO A 439 3.29 -29.79 4.65
CA PRO A 439 4.21 -29.11 5.55
C PRO A 439 4.62 -27.76 4.95
N PRO A 440 4.65 -26.69 5.74
CA PRO A 440 5.05 -25.37 5.25
C PRO A 440 6.50 -25.44 4.77
N LYS A 441 6.75 -24.92 3.56
CA LYS A 441 8.12 -24.61 3.14
C LYS A 441 8.69 -23.61 4.16
N PRO A 442 9.95 -23.79 4.62
CA PRO A 442 10.57 -22.84 5.54
C PRO A 442 10.69 -21.49 4.84
N SER A 443 9.80 -20.55 5.18
CA SER A 443 9.98 -19.16 4.80
C SER A 443 11.22 -18.64 5.51
N LYS A 444 12.16 -18.07 4.76
CA LYS A 444 13.23 -17.22 5.31
C LYS A 444 12.56 -15.97 5.92
N GLY A 445 11.95 -16.10 7.10
CA GLY A 445 11.02 -15.11 7.66
C GLY A 445 11.73 -13.82 8.03
N ARG A 446 11.24 -12.70 7.51
CA ARG A 446 11.63 -11.36 7.97
C ARG A 446 11.05 -11.13 9.36
N LEU A 447 11.66 -10.27 10.17
CA LEU A 447 11.06 -9.82 11.44
C LEU A 447 9.63 -9.29 11.22
N SER A 448 9.41 -8.62 10.09
CA SER A 448 8.12 -8.08 9.64
C SER A 448 7.05 -9.10 9.27
N ASP A 449 7.39 -10.40 9.15
CA ASP A 449 6.42 -11.45 8.81
C ASP A 449 5.69 -12.01 10.05
N ASN A 450 6.15 -11.67 11.26
CA ASN A 450 5.65 -12.23 12.52
C ASN A 450 4.92 -11.16 13.35
N ASN A 451 3.86 -11.54 14.06
CA ASN A 451 3.23 -10.74 15.11
C ASN A 451 3.94 -10.94 16.47
N GLY A 452 3.80 -9.97 17.36
CA GLY A 452 4.16 -10.11 18.77
C GLY A 452 5.20 -9.12 19.29
N SER A 453 5.66 -9.39 20.50
CA SER A 453 6.77 -8.68 21.15
C SER A 453 8.08 -9.45 20.98
N PHE A 454 9.18 -8.72 20.80
CA PHE A 454 10.52 -9.31 20.73
C PHE A 454 11.40 -8.73 21.83
N SER A 455 12.14 -9.59 22.52
CA SER A 455 13.20 -9.15 23.44
C SER A 455 14.41 -8.62 22.67
N PHE A 456 15.22 -7.79 23.33
CA PHE A 456 16.46 -7.27 22.76
C PHE A 456 17.38 -8.39 22.23
N ASN A 457 17.55 -9.45 23.03
CA ASN A 457 18.37 -10.60 22.65
C ASN A 457 17.82 -11.36 21.43
N GLU A 458 16.50 -11.48 21.29
CA GLU A 458 15.88 -12.09 20.10
C GLU A 458 16.09 -11.25 18.85
N VAL A 459 15.92 -9.93 18.94
CA VAL A 459 16.20 -9.00 17.83
C VAL A 459 17.65 -9.12 17.39
N ARG A 460 18.59 -9.08 18.34
CA ARG A 460 20.04 -9.19 18.07
C ARG A 460 20.39 -10.51 17.38
N LYS A 461 19.85 -11.64 17.87
CA LYS A 461 20.06 -12.97 17.25
C LYS A 461 19.51 -13.01 15.82
N LYS A 462 18.30 -12.49 15.58
CA LYS A 462 17.69 -12.44 14.25
C LYS A 462 18.47 -11.56 13.28
N LYS A 463 18.96 -10.39 13.73
CA LYS A 463 19.81 -9.51 12.91
C LYS A 463 21.15 -10.17 12.55
N ALA A 464 21.79 -10.85 13.50
CA ALA A 464 23.02 -11.59 13.23
C ALA A 464 22.80 -12.69 12.18
N ALA A 465 21.73 -13.46 12.31
CA ALA A 465 21.35 -14.47 11.32
C ALA A 465 21.06 -13.88 9.93
N LYS A 466 20.38 -12.73 9.87
CA LYS A 466 20.13 -12.01 8.60
C LYS A 466 21.44 -11.56 7.94
N LYS A 467 22.35 -10.94 8.72
CA LYS A 467 23.66 -10.48 8.22
C LYS A 467 24.49 -11.64 7.67
N GLN A 468 24.49 -12.79 8.36
CA GLN A 468 25.16 -13.99 7.88
C GLN A 468 24.54 -14.49 6.56
N ALA A 469 23.21 -14.59 6.50
CA ALA A 469 22.53 -15.05 5.29
C ALA A 469 22.73 -14.11 4.09
N GLU A 470 22.82 -12.79 4.32
CA GLU A 470 23.15 -11.81 3.28
C GLU A 470 24.60 -11.96 2.80
N GLN A 471 25.54 -12.23 3.70
CA GLN A 471 26.93 -12.48 3.37
C GLN A 471 27.08 -13.77 2.54
N ASP A 472 26.41 -14.85 2.95
CA ASP A 472 26.41 -16.13 2.23
C ASP A 472 25.79 -15.97 0.83
N ALA A 473 24.70 -15.21 0.69
CA ALA A 473 24.07 -14.94 -0.60
C ALA A 473 24.95 -14.10 -1.54
N ARG A 474 25.71 -13.14 -0.99
CA ARG A 474 26.71 -12.37 -1.76
C ARG A 474 27.83 -13.28 -2.27
N GLN A 475 28.37 -14.13 -1.40
CA GLN A 475 29.39 -15.11 -1.77
C GLN A 475 28.88 -16.08 -2.85
N GLU A 476 27.63 -16.56 -2.73
CA GLU A 476 27.04 -17.42 -3.76
C GLU A 476 26.88 -16.69 -5.11
N THR A 477 26.49 -15.41 -5.08
CA THR A 477 26.35 -14.59 -6.29
C THR A 477 27.71 -14.35 -6.96
N GLU A 478 28.74 -14.02 -6.18
CA GLU A 478 30.12 -13.87 -6.66
C GLU A 478 30.66 -15.18 -7.23
N PHE A 479 30.41 -16.30 -6.55
CA PHE A 479 30.80 -17.63 -7.03
C PHE A 479 30.13 -17.99 -8.37
N ARG A 480 28.83 -17.72 -8.51
CA ARG A 480 28.11 -17.94 -9.78
C ARG A 480 28.65 -17.05 -10.90
N ALA A 481 29.00 -15.80 -10.60
CA ALA A 481 29.61 -14.91 -11.58
C ALA A 481 30.99 -15.43 -12.04
N LEU A 482 31.81 -15.93 -11.11
CA LEU A 482 33.10 -16.56 -11.43
C LEU A 482 32.94 -17.83 -12.27
N GLN A 483 31.95 -18.67 -11.98
CA GLN A 483 31.66 -19.85 -12.81
C GLN A 483 31.24 -19.47 -14.24
N GLN A 484 30.43 -18.43 -14.39
CA GLN A 484 30.04 -17.93 -15.72
C GLN A 484 31.23 -17.36 -16.50
N ASP A 485 32.13 -16.62 -15.83
CA ASP A 485 33.35 -16.10 -16.46
C ASP A 485 34.30 -17.23 -16.88
N LEU A 486 34.46 -18.26 -16.04
CA LEU A 486 35.26 -19.44 -16.37
C LEU A 486 34.69 -20.20 -17.57
N ALA A 487 33.38 -20.44 -17.60
CA ALA A 487 32.71 -21.10 -18.72
C ALA A 487 32.84 -20.29 -20.02
N LYS A 488 32.78 -18.96 -19.93
CA LYS A 488 33.03 -18.08 -21.07
C LYS A 488 34.46 -18.20 -21.58
N LYS A 489 35.46 -18.14 -20.70
CA LYS A 489 36.88 -18.31 -21.05
C LYS A 489 37.17 -19.66 -21.72
N GLN A 490 36.56 -20.74 -21.22
CA GLN A 490 36.67 -22.06 -21.83
C GLN A 490 36.09 -22.08 -23.26
N ARG A 491 34.91 -21.49 -23.45
CA ARG A 491 34.28 -21.39 -24.77
C ARG A 491 35.11 -20.54 -25.75
N ASP A 492 35.66 -19.42 -25.29
CA ASP A 492 36.52 -18.56 -26.10
C ASP A 492 37.81 -19.28 -26.51
N ALA A 493 38.38 -20.10 -25.62
CA ALA A 493 39.53 -20.95 -25.92
C ALA A 493 39.20 -22.04 -26.97
N GLU A 494 38.04 -22.70 -26.87
CA GLU A 494 37.59 -23.69 -27.86
C GLU A 494 37.37 -23.08 -29.25
N ILE A 495 36.78 -21.88 -29.31
CA ILE A 495 36.59 -21.13 -30.55
C ILE A 495 37.95 -20.81 -31.18
N THR A 496 38.91 -20.34 -30.38
CA THR A 496 40.26 -20.00 -30.82
C THR A 496 41.00 -21.24 -31.35
N ALA A 497 40.92 -22.37 -30.63
CA ALA A 497 41.52 -23.63 -31.06
C ALA A 497 40.90 -24.15 -32.38
N THR A 498 39.58 -24.03 -32.52
CA THR A 498 38.86 -24.43 -33.75
C THR A 498 39.25 -23.54 -34.94
N ALA A 499 39.40 -22.22 -34.72
CA ALA A 499 39.84 -21.29 -35.74
C ALA A 499 41.27 -21.61 -36.21
N ALA A 500 42.19 -21.87 -35.27
CA ALA A 500 43.56 -22.28 -35.57
C ALA A 500 43.61 -23.57 -36.40
N ALA A 501 42.80 -24.58 -36.02
CA ALA A 501 42.72 -25.84 -36.77
C ALA A 501 42.18 -25.65 -38.21
N LYS A 502 41.18 -24.77 -38.39
CA LYS A 502 40.67 -24.44 -39.73
C LYS A 502 41.73 -23.73 -40.58
N GLN A 503 42.50 -22.83 -39.97
CA GLN A 503 43.56 -22.11 -40.67
C GLN A 503 44.68 -23.04 -41.13
N GLN A 504 45.13 -23.95 -40.27
CA GLN A 504 46.10 -24.99 -40.66
C GLN A 504 45.59 -25.85 -41.81
N LYS A 505 44.30 -26.25 -41.79
CA LYS A 505 43.70 -27.01 -42.89
C LYS A 505 43.65 -26.23 -44.20
N LEU A 506 43.37 -24.92 -44.13
CA LEU A 506 43.37 -24.05 -45.30
C LEU A 506 44.77 -23.89 -45.89
N GLU A 507 45.79 -23.73 -45.05
CA GLU A 507 47.20 -23.66 -45.49
C GLU A 507 47.64 -24.97 -46.14
N ALA A 508 47.27 -26.12 -45.56
CA ALA A 508 47.54 -27.43 -46.16
C ALA A 508 46.87 -27.58 -47.54
N LEU A 509 45.63 -27.11 -47.70
CA LEU A 509 44.92 -27.13 -48.99
C LEU A 509 45.54 -26.19 -50.01
N LYS A 510 46.00 -25.00 -49.60
CA LYS A 510 46.74 -24.09 -50.48
C LYS A 510 48.02 -24.72 -51.00
N HIS A 511 48.80 -25.34 -50.11
CA HIS A 511 50.04 -26.03 -50.49
C HIS A 511 49.78 -27.21 -51.45
N ALA A 512 48.70 -27.98 -51.21
CA ALA A 512 48.29 -29.05 -52.11
C ALA A 512 47.90 -28.52 -53.50
N TRP A 513 47.13 -27.43 -53.56
CA TRP A 513 46.73 -26.81 -54.82
C TRP A 513 47.91 -26.21 -55.59
N GLU A 514 48.85 -25.54 -54.91
CA GLU A 514 50.08 -25.05 -55.53
C GLU A 514 50.93 -26.19 -56.09
N SER A 515 50.99 -27.32 -55.38
CA SER A 515 51.68 -28.54 -55.85
C SER A 515 51.00 -29.13 -57.10
N GLU A 516 49.67 -29.22 -57.11
CA GLU A 516 48.91 -29.68 -58.28
C GLU A 516 49.02 -28.73 -59.47
N ALA A 517 49.00 -27.41 -59.22
CA ALA A 517 49.20 -26.39 -60.25
C ALA A 517 50.61 -26.46 -60.86
N LEU A 518 51.65 -26.70 -60.05
CA LEU A 518 53.01 -26.99 -60.51
C LEU A 518 53.06 -28.27 -61.38
N ILE A 519 52.39 -29.34 -60.97
CA ILE A 519 52.28 -30.58 -61.75
C ILE A 519 51.53 -30.35 -63.07
N ALA A 520 50.45 -29.57 -63.05
CA ALA A 520 49.69 -29.22 -64.24
C ALA A 520 50.47 -28.31 -65.19
N ALA A 521 51.24 -27.35 -64.67
CA ALA A 521 52.16 -26.53 -65.45
C ALA A 521 53.27 -27.40 -66.08
N PHE A 522 53.80 -28.39 -65.36
CA PHE A 522 54.76 -29.36 -65.90
C PHE A 522 54.17 -30.21 -67.03
N LYS A 523 52.88 -30.60 -66.93
CA LYS A 523 52.17 -31.35 -67.98
C LYS A 523 51.73 -30.48 -69.17
N ALA A 524 51.32 -29.23 -68.93
CA ALA A 524 50.93 -28.27 -69.96
C ALA A 524 52.16 -27.69 -70.70
N ALA A 525 53.31 -27.65 -70.03
CA ALA A 525 54.61 -27.49 -70.66
C ALA A 525 54.98 -28.68 -71.56
N GLY A 526 54.08 -29.66 -71.69
CA GLY A 526 53.82 -30.41 -72.91
C GLY A 526 55.08 -30.99 -73.51
N GLY A 527 55.23 -32.31 -73.33
CA GLY A 527 56.05 -33.10 -74.23
C GLY A 527 55.83 -32.62 -75.66
N GLY A 528 56.85 -31.92 -76.17
CA GLY A 528 57.22 -32.02 -77.56
C GLY A 528 57.66 -33.46 -77.73
N ASP A 529 56.71 -34.28 -78.17
CA ASP A 529 57.02 -35.50 -78.88
C ASP A 529 57.79 -35.07 -80.14
N GLY A 530 59.10 -35.25 -80.06
CA GLY A 530 60.08 -35.00 -81.11
C GLY A 530 61.19 -36.01 -80.89
N GLY A 531 61.02 -37.19 -81.47
CA GLY A 531 61.99 -38.27 -81.37
C GLY A 531 63.35 -37.93 -81.99
N ALA A 532 64.41 -38.42 -81.34
CA ALA A 532 65.65 -38.96 -81.92
C ALA A 532 66.50 -39.55 -80.77
N ASP A 533 66.77 -40.86 -80.87
CA ASP A 533 67.69 -41.74 -80.09
C ASP A 533 67.73 -41.65 -78.55
#